data_AF-A0A1F9C9B0-F1
#
_entry.id   AF-A0A1F9C9B0-F1
#
_cell.length_a   1.000
_cell.length_b   1.000
_cell.length_c   1.000
_cell.angle_alpha   90.00
_cell.angle_beta   90.00
_cell.angle_gamma   90.00
#
_symmetry.space_group_name_H-M   'P 1'
#
loop_
_entity.id
_entity.type
_entity.pdbx_description
1 polymer ?
#
loop_
_entity_poly.entity_id
_entity_poly.type
_entity_poly.pdbx_seq_one_letter_code
_entity_poly.pdbx_strand_id
1 'polypeptide(L)'
;MPGPAENLTEQYLRYTYPYSFFERLEDIRRETGRRRVRGIVHYVQSFCFRQIEDILLRKEIRLPVLTLEGDMPGPLDGRTRIRIQAFIEMLGGGGGTRAGDTSAGTR
;
A
#
# COMPACT_ATOMS: atom_id res chain seq x y z
N MET A 1 -5.96 14.74 11.70
CA MET A 1 -5.87 15.80 10.66
C MET A 1 -4.51 15.71 9.98
N PRO A 2 -4.37 16.09 8.70
CA PRO A 2 -3.09 16.21 8.03
C PRO A 2 -2.14 17.12 8.84
N GLY A 3 -0.84 17.05 8.57
CA GLY A 3 0.17 17.76 9.36
C GLY A 3 -0.05 19.28 9.51
N PRO A 4 0.72 19.96 10.38
CA PRO A 4 0.52 21.37 10.73
C PRO A 4 0.41 22.29 9.51
N ALA A 5 -0.54 23.22 9.54
CA ALA A 5 -0.80 24.22 8.51
C ALA A 5 -1.09 25.59 9.15
N GLU A 6 -1.05 26.65 8.36
CA GLU A 6 -1.22 28.03 8.84
C GLU A 6 -2.62 28.31 9.40
N ASN A 7 -3.64 27.61 8.89
CA ASN A 7 -5.02 27.70 9.37
C ASN A 7 -5.77 26.38 9.13
N LEU A 8 -6.99 26.27 9.67
CA LEU A 8 -7.82 25.06 9.57
C LEU A 8 -8.23 24.74 8.13
N THR A 9 -8.48 25.75 7.30
CA THR A 9 -8.85 25.56 5.88
C THR A 9 -7.71 24.90 5.12
N GLU A 10 -6.49 25.42 5.26
CA GLU A 10 -5.29 24.83 4.68
C GLU A 10 -5.04 23.41 5.19
N GLN A 11 -5.27 23.17 6.48
CA GLN A 11 -5.14 21.83 7.04
C GLN A 11 -6.16 20.86 6.43
N TYR A 12 -7.39 21.32 6.17
CA TYR A 12 -8.45 20.52 5.57
C TYR A 12 -8.18 20.21 4.09
N LEU A 13 -7.69 21.18 3.32
CA LEU A 13 -7.33 20.99 1.90
C LEU A 13 -6.15 20.03 1.70
N ARG A 14 -5.40 19.69 2.75
CA ARG A 14 -4.30 18.71 2.67
C ARG A 14 -4.75 17.25 2.77
N TYR A 15 -6.02 16.97 3.01
CA TYR A 15 -6.50 15.58 2.91
C TYR A 15 -6.32 15.09 1.47
N THR A 16 -5.77 13.89 1.29
CA THR A 16 -5.64 13.27 -0.04
C THR A 16 -6.90 12.53 -0.48
N TYR A 17 -7.93 12.49 0.38
CA TYR A 17 -9.19 11.78 0.10
C TYR A 17 -10.04 12.39 -1.02
N PRO A 18 -10.28 13.72 -1.07
CA PRO A 18 -11.19 14.35 -2.04
C PRO A 18 -10.57 14.57 -3.43
N TYR A 19 -9.26 14.35 -3.59
CA TYR A 19 -8.55 14.55 -4.86
C TYR A 19 -8.40 13.23 -5.65
N SER A 20 -7.61 13.27 -6.74
CA SER A 20 -7.38 12.07 -7.53
C SER A 20 -6.58 11.02 -6.74
N PHE A 21 -6.58 9.79 -7.25
CA PHE A 21 -5.81 8.71 -6.64
C PHE A 21 -4.30 8.98 -6.66
N PHE A 22 -3.80 9.75 -7.62
CA PHE A 22 -2.36 10.01 -7.77
C PHE A 22 -1.79 10.86 -6.62
N GLU A 23 -2.54 11.83 -6.11
CA GLU A 23 -2.17 12.64 -4.93
C GLU A 23 -2.06 11.74 -3.69
N ARG A 24 -2.98 10.77 -3.55
CA ARG A 24 -2.90 9.76 -2.49
C ARG A 24 -1.70 8.82 -2.70
N LEU A 25 -1.43 8.42 -3.92
CA LEU A 25 -0.30 7.56 -4.26
C LEU A 25 1.05 8.22 -3.95
N GLU A 26 1.18 9.53 -4.21
CA GLU A 26 2.37 10.31 -3.84
C GLU A 26 2.59 10.34 -2.32
N ASP A 27 1.52 10.53 -1.56
CA ASP A 27 1.53 10.46 -0.09
C ASP A 27 2.00 9.09 0.40
N ILE A 28 1.43 8.01 -0.15
CA ILE A 28 1.82 6.64 0.17
C ILE A 28 3.30 6.39 -0.19
N ARG A 29 3.77 6.82 -1.36
CA ARG A 29 5.18 6.68 -1.79
C ARG A 29 6.14 7.38 -0.83
N ARG A 30 5.81 8.62 -0.45
CA ARG A 30 6.62 9.39 0.49
C ARG A 30 6.69 8.70 1.86
N GLU A 31 5.56 8.27 2.40
CA GLU A 31 5.50 7.66 3.73
C GLU A 31 6.10 6.26 3.78
N THR A 32 5.95 5.46 2.72
CA THR A 32 6.56 4.13 2.63
C THR A 32 8.10 4.22 2.62
N GLY A 33 8.66 5.18 1.88
CA GLY A 33 10.09 5.48 1.91
C GLY A 33 10.58 6.00 3.27
N ARG A 34 9.87 6.98 3.84
CA ARG A 34 10.21 7.59 5.15
C ARG A 34 10.22 6.57 6.28
N ARG A 35 9.25 5.65 6.29
CA ARG A 35 9.06 4.64 7.34
C ARG A 35 9.80 3.33 7.06
N ARG A 36 10.41 3.19 5.86
CA ARG A 36 11.11 1.97 5.41
C ARG A 36 10.24 0.72 5.55
N VAL A 37 8.97 0.82 5.16
CA VAL A 37 8.04 -0.32 5.27
C VAL A 37 8.40 -1.40 4.25
N ARG A 38 8.15 -2.67 4.60
CA ARG A 38 8.43 -3.81 3.73
C ARG A 38 7.25 -4.26 2.87
N GLY A 39 6.05 -3.78 3.18
CA GLY A 39 4.82 -4.12 2.48
C GLY A 39 3.68 -3.17 2.88
N ILE A 40 2.57 -3.26 2.15
CA ILE A 40 1.38 -2.43 2.34
C ILE A 40 0.18 -3.33 2.56
N VAL A 41 -0.67 -2.98 3.53
CA VAL A 41 -2.01 -3.54 3.66
C VAL A 41 -3.00 -2.50 3.13
N HIS A 42 -3.64 -2.80 2.01
CA HIS A 42 -4.67 -1.96 1.41
C HIS A 42 -6.04 -2.45 1.91
N TYR A 43 -6.60 -1.76 2.89
CA TYR A 43 -7.92 -2.08 3.42
C TYR A 43 -8.99 -1.29 2.67
N VAL A 44 -9.93 -2.01 2.05
CA VAL A 44 -11.05 -1.43 1.29
C VAL A 44 -12.37 -1.80 1.93
N GLN A 45 -13.35 -0.90 1.84
CA GLN A 45 -14.71 -1.21 2.24
C GLN A 45 -15.45 -1.97 1.12
N SER A 46 -16.30 -2.95 1.48
CA SER A 46 -17.18 -3.62 0.53
C SER A 46 -18.02 -2.62 -0.27
N PHE A 47 -18.17 -2.90 -1.58
CA PHE A 47 -18.89 -2.06 -2.55
C PHE A 47 -18.33 -0.64 -2.77
N CYS A 48 -17.09 -0.38 -2.34
CA CYS A 48 -16.42 0.87 -2.67
C CYS A 48 -15.85 0.83 -4.09
N PHE A 49 -16.13 1.84 -4.90
CA PHE A 49 -15.60 2.00 -6.28
C PHE A 49 -14.06 2.01 -6.35
N ARG A 50 -13.40 2.19 -5.21
CA ARG A 50 -11.93 2.25 -5.06
C ARG A 50 -11.26 0.89 -5.27
N GLN A 51 -12.00 -0.20 -5.53
CA GLN A 51 -11.44 -1.49 -5.95
C GLN A 51 -10.57 -1.37 -7.23
N ILE A 52 -10.92 -0.46 -8.16
CA ILE A 52 -10.10 -0.18 -9.36
C ILE A 52 -8.73 0.39 -8.98
N GLU A 53 -8.64 1.14 -7.88
CA GLU A 53 -7.40 1.73 -7.41
C GLU A 53 -6.41 0.69 -6.89
N ASP A 54 -6.88 -0.49 -6.48
CA ASP A 54 -5.99 -1.58 -6.08
C ASP A 54 -5.06 -2.01 -7.23
N ILE A 55 -5.59 -2.02 -8.46
CA ILE A 55 -4.82 -2.32 -9.66
C ILE A 55 -3.74 -1.25 -9.87
N LEU A 56 -4.09 0.02 -9.71
CA LEU A 56 -3.15 1.13 -9.85
C LEU A 56 -2.09 1.09 -8.75
N LEU A 57 -2.48 0.86 -7.50
CA LEU A 57 -1.58 0.76 -6.35
C LEU A 57 -0.53 -0.32 -6.58
N ARG A 58 -0.95 -1.51 -7.03
CA ARG A 58 -0.06 -2.65 -7.32
C ARG A 58 0.88 -2.39 -8.50
N LYS A 59 0.43 -1.67 -9.52
CA LYS A 59 1.26 -1.31 -10.68
C LYS A 59 2.32 -0.26 -10.32
N GLU A 60 1.94 0.70 -9.47
CA GLU A 60 2.74 1.89 -9.21
C GLU A 60 3.67 1.76 -8.00
N ILE A 61 3.40 0.84 -7.08
CA ILE A 61 4.22 0.62 -5.87
C ILE A 61 5.04 -0.66 -6.00
N ARG A 62 6.35 -0.55 -5.74
CA ARG A 62 7.32 -1.66 -5.78
C ARG A 62 7.37 -2.51 -4.50
N LEU A 63 6.35 -2.41 -3.65
CA LEU A 63 6.24 -3.12 -2.39
C LEU A 63 5.12 -4.16 -2.50
N PRO A 64 5.25 -5.33 -1.84
CA PRO A 64 4.16 -6.28 -1.73
C PRO A 64 2.91 -5.64 -1.13
N VAL A 65 1.74 -5.89 -1.73
CA VAL A 65 0.45 -5.34 -1.29
C VAL A 65 -0.52 -6.48 -0.95
N LEU A 66 -1.05 -6.47 0.27
CA LEU A 66 -2.16 -7.30 0.72
C LEU A 66 -3.45 -6.49 0.73
N THR A 67 -4.42 -6.88 -0.09
CA THR A 67 -5.74 -6.20 -0.11
C THR A 67 -6.71 -6.93 0.78
N LEU A 68 -7.24 -6.25 1.78
CA LEU A 68 -8.25 -6.77 2.70
C LEU A 68 -9.55 -6.01 2.47
N GLU A 69 -10.66 -6.74 2.45
CA GLU A 69 -11.98 -6.14 2.32
C GLU A 69 -12.74 -6.36 3.64
N GLY A 70 -13.44 -5.33 4.10
CA GLY A 70 -14.33 -5.42 5.25
C GLY A 70 -15.47 -4.42 5.13
N ASP A 71 -16.42 -4.47 6.06
CA ASP A 71 -17.56 -3.56 6.07
C ASP A 71 -17.83 -3.07 7.49
N MET A 72 -18.49 -3.90 8.30
CA MET A 72 -18.73 -3.60 9.69
C MET A 72 -17.54 -3.97 10.58
N PRO A 73 -17.28 -3.21 11.66
CA PRO A 73 -16.25 -3.58 12.63
C PRO A 73 -16.59 -4.92 13.28
N GLY A 74 -15.62 -5.83 13.34
CA GLY A 74 -15.80 -7.15 13.92
C GLY A 74 -14.51 -7.96 13.97
N PRO A 75 -14.55 -9.17 14.56
CA PRO A 75 -13.40 -10.07 14.56
C PRO A 75 -12.97 -10.44 13.12
N LEU A 76 -11.67 -10.66 12.93
CA LEU A 76 -11.16 -11.16 11.65
C LEU A 76 -11.67 -12.58 11.39
N ASP A 77 -12.21 -12.81 10.19
CA ASP A 77 -12.55 -14.15 9.73
C ASP A 77 -11.29 -15.02 9.55
N GLY A 78 -11.48 -16.34 9.54
CA GLY A 78 -10.37 -17.29 9.41
C GLY A 78 -9.59 -17.08 8.11
N ARG A 79 -10.28 -16.72 7.02
CA ARG A 79 -9.69 -16.47 5.72
C ARG A 79 -8.72 -15.29 5.74
N THR A 80 -9.14 -14.15 6.31
CA THR A 80 -8.31 -12.96 6.43
C THR A 80 -7.11 -13.21 7.33
N ARG A 81 -7.29 -13.94 8.44
CA ARG A 81 -6.19 -14.34 9.32
C ARG A 81 -5.11 -15.13 8.59
N ILE A 82 -5.50 -16.14 7.79
CA ILE A 82 -4.56 -16.94 6.99
C ILE A 82 -3.82 -16.07 5.96
N ARG A 83 -4.52 -15.15 5.29
CA ARG A 83 -3.91 -14.26 4.29
C ARG A 83 -2.91 -13.30 4.92
N ILE A 84 -3.21 -12.74 6.10
CA ILE A 84 -2.29 -11.90 6.86
C ILE A 84 -1.05 -12.71 7.27
N GLN A 85 -1.25 -13.92 7.79
CA GLN A 85 -0.15 -14.80 8.18
C GLN A 85 0.79 -15.08 6.99
N ALA A 86 0.24 -15.52 5.86
CA ALA A 86 1.02 -15.79 4.65
C ALA A 86 1.75 -14.54 4.13
N PHE A 87 1.13 -13.36 4.23
CA PHE A 87 1.76 -12.11 3.84
C PHE A 87 2.95 -11.75 4.75
N ILE A 88 2.82 -11.94 6.06
CA ILE A 88 3.91 -11.72 7.02
C ILE A 88 5.07 -12.69 6.75
N GLU A 89 4.79 -13.97 6.52
CA GLU A 89 5.80 -14.98 6.19
C GLU A 89 6.56 -14.62 4.90
N MET A 90 5.85 -14.21 3.86
CA MET A 90 6.44 -13.74 2.61
C MET A 90 7.35 -12.51 2.83
N LEU A 91 6.97 -11.59 3.72
CA LEU A 91 7.82 -10.44 4.09
C LEU A 91 9.05 -10.84 4.94
N GLY A 92 8.92 -11.88 5.78
CA GLY A 92 9.98 -12.42 6.62
C GLY A 92 11.02 -13.25 5.85
N GLY A 93 10.61 -13.91 4.76
CA GLY A 93 11.43 -14.83 3.97
C GLY A 93 12.39 -14.21 2.94
N GLY A 94 12.50 -12.87 2.85
CA GLY A 94 13.19 -12.19 1.74
C GLY A 94 14.40 -11.34 2.12
N GLY A 95 15.53 -11.99 2.44
CA GLY A 95 16.86 -11.49 2.14
C GLY A 95 17.45 -12.37 1.03
N GLY A 96 17.46 -11.89 -0.22
CA GLY A 96 18.01 -12.64 -1.34
C GLY A 96 17.16 -12.61 -2.61
N THR A 97 17.18 -11.49 -3.32
CA THR A 97 17.11 -11.53 -4.79
C THR A 97 18.08 -10.47 -5.29
N ARG A 98 19.34 -10.88 -5.51
CA ARG A 98 20.24 -10.16 -6.39
C ARG A 98 19.60 -10.23 -7.78
N ALA A 99 19.32 -9.06 -8.34
CA ALA A 99 19.02 -8.94 -9.76
C ALA A 99 20.17 -9.60 -10.53
N GLY A 100 19.82 -10.52 -11.44
CA GLY A 100 20.78 -11.22 -12.28
C GLY A 100 21.56 -10.21 -13.13
N ASP A 101 22.85 -10.13 -12.86
CA ASP A 101 23.84 -9.89 -13.90
C ASP A 101 23.78 -11.07 -14.87
N THR A 102 23.12 -10.86 -16.00
CA THR A 102 23.29 -11.72 -17.18
C THR A 102 23.31 -10.84 -18.42
N SER A 103 24.50 -10.33 -18.76
CA SER A 103 24.99 -10.31 -20.14
C SER A 103 26.42 -9.77 -20.21
N ALA A 104 27.38 -10.67 -20.01
CA ALA A 104 28.70 -10.56 -20.60
C ALA A 104 28.98 -11.82 -21.42
N GLY A 105 29.05 -11.63 -22.75
CA GLY A 105 29.85 -12.41 -23.70
C GLY A 105 29.42 -13.84 -24.03
N THR A 106 29.05 -14.07 -25.30
CA THR A 106 29.90 -14.76 -26.30
C THR A 106 29.10 -15.01 -27.58
N ARG A 107 29.35 -14.20 -28.63
CA ARG A 107 29.69 -14.61 -30.00
C ARG A 107 29.89 -13.38 -30.87
#